data_AF-A0A437LAA0-F1
#
_entry.id   AF-A0A437LAA0-F1
#
_cell.length_a   1.000
_cell.length_b   1.000
_cell.length_c   1.000
_cell.angle_alpha   90.00
_cell.angle_beta   90.00
_cell.angle_gamma   90.00
#
_symmetry.space_group_name_H-M   'P 1'
#
loop_
_entity.id
_entity.type
_entity.pdbx_description
1 polymer ?
#
loop_
_entity_poly.entity_id
_entity_poly.type
_entity_poly.pdbx_seq_one_letter_code
_entity_poly.pdbx_strand_id
1 'polypeptide(L)'
;MNVRWLGAAALAGAVAVAGGLWLSGQDARAAGLFPYRDAAAVARGAEVYAEYCASCHGADLEGEPNWRDRNPDGTMPAPPHDETGHTWHHPDVQLFAITKQGIEAIVGGDYRSSMIGFGDVLSDTEILEVLGYIKSTWPEEIQERHDALNRATAP
;
A
#
# COMPACT_ATOMS: atom_id res chain seq x y z
N MET A 1 74.35 4.90 15.12
CA MET A 1 74.00 4.11 13.93
C MET A 1 73.27 2.86 14.38
N ASN A 2 71.98 2.74 14.07
CA ASN A 2 71.31 1.55 13.53
C ASN A 2 69.79 1.77 13.61
N VAL A 3 69.22 2.09 12.45
CA VAL A 3 67.77 2.10 12.19
C VAL A 3 67.37 0.70 11.72
N ARG A 4 66.27 0.15 12.25
CA ARG A 4 65.47 -0.87 11.56
C ARG A 4 64.00 -0.52 11.72
N TRP A 5 63.33 -0.39 10.58
CA TRP A 5 61.91 -0.09 10.43
C TRP A 5 61.04 -1.35 10.52
N LEU A 6 59.73 -1.09 10.72
CA LEU A 6 58.53 -1.85 10.35
C LEU A 6 57.85 -2.70 11.44
N GLY A 7 56.57 -2.39 11.62
CA GLY A 7 55.58 -3.20 12.33
C GLY A 7 54.25 -2.46 12.51
N ALA A 8 53.53 -2.19 11.42
CA ALA A 8 52.10 -1.86 11.48
C ALA A 8 51.28 -3.15 11.36
N ALA A 9 50.36 -3.40 12.30
CA ALA A 9 49.19 -4.29 12.22
C ALA A 9 48.64 -4.51 13.65
N ALA A 10 47.34 -4.55 13.95
CA ALA A 10 46.12 -4.35 13.19
C ALA A 10 45.00 -4.05 14.21
N LEU A 11 44.26 -2.95 14.01
CA LEU A 11 42.95 -2.75 14.62
C LEU A 11 41.92 -3.28 13.64
N ALA A 12 41.36 -4.47 13.87
CA ALA A 12 40.15 -4.90 13.19
C ALA A 12 39.43 -5.95 14.04
N GLY A 13 38.34 -5.54 14.68
CA GLY A 13 37.52 -6.48 15.44
C GLY A 13 36.34 -5.83 16.15
N ALA A 14 35.44 -5.14 15.41
CA ALA A 14 34.04 -4.94 15.80
C ALA A 14 33.26 -4.12 14.75
N VAL A 15 32.79 -4.71 13.64
CA VAL A 15 31.79 -4.05 12.76
C VAL A 15 30.67 -4.99 12.26
N ALA A 16 30.63 -6.27 12.66
CA ALA A 16 29.74 -7.22 11.99
C ALA A 16 28.26 -7.21 12.43
N VAL A 17 27.85 -6.47 13.46
CA VAL A 17 26.47 -6.56 13.99
C VAL A 17 25.54 -5.44 13.50
N ALA A 18 26.08 -4.30 13.03
CA ALA A 18 25.26 -3.17 12.57
C ALA A 18 24.67 -3.36 11.14
N GLY A 19 25.26 -4.24 10.33
CA GLY A 19 24.86 -4.43 8.92
C GLY A 19 23.51 -5.13 8.73
N GLY A 20 23.15 -6.08 9.59
CA GLY A 20 21.90 -6.86 9.45
C GLY A 20 20.63 -6.04 9.74
N LEU A 21 20.73 -5.03 10.60
CA LEU A 21 19.61 -4.15 10.95
C LEU A 21 19.38 -3.03 9.92
N TRP A 22 20.40 -2.66 9.15
CA TRP A 22 20.26 -1.66 8.07
C TRP A 22 19.63 -2.23 6.81
N LEU A 23 19.95 -3.48 6.45
CA LEU A 23 19.38 -4.12 5.25
C LEU A 23 17.89 -4.43 5.40
N SER A 24 17.47 -4.93 6.57
CA SER A 24 16.07 -5.26 6.86
C SER A 24 15.12 -4.04 6.83
N GLY A 25 15.62 -2.85 7.20
CA GLY A 25 14.83 -1.61 7.14
C GLY A 25 14.72 -0.98 5.75
N GLN A 26 15.54 -1.39 4.79
CA GLN A 26 15.45 -0.96 3.38
C GLN A 26 14.41 -1.78 2.62
N ASP A 27 14.33 -3.09 2.88
CA ASP A 27 13.34 -3.97 2.26
C ASP A 27 11.91 -3.60 2.65
N ALA A 28 11.67 -3.23 3.92
CA ALA A 28 10.37 -2.78 4.41
C ALA A 28 9.94 -1.43 3.81
N ARG A 29 10.89 -0.51 3.55
CA ARG A 29 10.60 0.75 2.83
C ARG A 29 10.37 0.54 1.33
N ALA A 30 10.96 -0.51 0.75
CA ALA A 30 10.83 -0.83 -0.67
C ALA A 30 9.48 -1.49 -1.03
N ALA A 31 8.78 -2.09 -0.06
CA ALA A 31 7.51 -2.80 -0.24
C ALA A 31 6.25 -1.91 -0.20
N GLY A 32 6.41 -0.61 0.10
CA GLY A 32 5.29 0.32 0.30
C GLY A 32 4.74 0.30 1.74
N LEU A 33 3.67 1.06 1.96
CA LEU A 33 2.96 1.18 3.24
C LEU A 33 2.08 -0.04 3.54
N PHE A 34 1.61 -0.75 2.52
CA PHE A 34 0.64 -1.81 2.72
C PHE A 34 1.29 -3.11 3.22
N PRO A 35 0.79 -3.72 4.32
CA PRO A 35 1.35 -4.94 4.91
C PRO A 35 0.92 -6.21 4.15
N TYR A 36 0.92 -6.19 2.81
CA TYR A 36 0.39 -7.26 1.95
C TYR A 36 1.18 -8.59 2.01
N ARG A 37 2.39 -8.57 2.59
CA ARG A 37 3.24 -9.75 2.84
C ARG A 37 3.10 -10.32 4.25
N ASP A 38 2.40 -9.63 5.15
CA ASP A 38 2.10 -10.12 6.50
C ASP A 38 0.73 -10.82 6.48
N ALA A 39 0.76 -12.16 6.56
CA ALA A 39 -0.45 -12.98 6.50
C ALA A 39 -1.47 -12.65 7.61
N ALA A 40 -1.01 -12.24 8.79
CA ALA A 40 -1.91 -11.88 9.88
C ALA A 40 -2.57 -10.52 9.62
N ALA A 41 -1.83 -9.56 9.05
CA ALA A 41 -2.38 -8.27 8.63
C ALA A 41 -3.36 -8.42 7.47
N VAL A 42 -3.05 -9.26 6.49
CA VAL A 42 -3.95 -9.59 5.36
C VAL A 42 -5.25 -10.22 5.88
N ALA A 43 -5.18 -11.13 6.85
CA ALA A 43 -6.37 -11.75 7.44
C ALA A 43 -7.28 -10.71 8.12
N ARG A 44 -6.72 -9.79 8.92
CA ARG A 44 -7.49 -8.69 9.53
C ARG A 44 -8.06 -7.75 8.47
N GLY A 45 -7.27 -7.44 7.44
CA GLY A 45 -7.71 -6.62 6.30
C GLY A 45 -8.89 -7.23 5.56
N ALA A 46 -8.94 -8.56 5.42
CA ALA A 46 -10.07 -9.26 4.81
C ALA A 46 -11.36 -9.12 5.64
N GLU A 47 -11.27 -9.16 6.97
CA GLU A 47 -12.41 -8.92 7.86
C GLU A 47 -12.94 -7.49 7.72
N VAL A 48 -12.04 -6.50 7.69
CA VAL A 48 -12.39 -5.09 7.42
C VAL A 48 -13.04 -4.94 6.04
N TYR A 49 -12.48 -5.59 5.01
CA TYR A 49 -13.04 -5.53 3.66
C TYR A 49 -14.48 -6.04 3.61
N ALA A 50 -14.74 -7.19 4.23
CA ALA A 50 -16.06 -7.81 4.23
C ALA A 50 -17.12 -6.92 4.91
N GLU A 51 -16.74 -6.25 6.00
CA GLU A 51 -17.65 -5.38 6.76
C GLU A 51 -17.90 -4.03 6.08
N TYR A 52 -16.85 -3.39 5.54
CA TYR A 52 -16.91 -1.98 5.15
C TYR A 52 -16.84 -1.71 3.65
N CYS A 53 -16.32 -2.66 2.85
CA CYS A 53 -16.00 -2.42 1.43
C CYS A 53 -16.86 -3.28 0.49
N ALA A 54 -17.11 -4.54 0.86
CA ALA A 54 -17.74 -5.53 0.00
C ALA A 54 -19.18 -5.18 -0.43
N SER A 55 -19.90 -4.36 0.35
CA SER A 55 -21.27 -3.94 0.02
C SER A 55 -21.35 -3.16 -1.30
N CYS A 56 -20.26 -2.50 -1.70
CA CYS A 56 -20.17 -1.76 -2.95
C CYS A 56 -19.15 -2.37 -3.91
N HIS A 57 -17.99 -2.80 -3.40
CA HIS A 57 -16.92 -3.35 -4.23
C HIS A 57 -17.03 -4.85 -4.53
N GLY A 58 -18.11 -5.51 -4.06
CA GLY A 58 -18.31 -6.94 -4.25
C GLY A 58 -17.58 -7.79 -3.22
N ALA A 59 -18.07 -9.00 -2.95
CA ALA A 59 -17.43 -9.90 -1.99
C ALA A 59 -16.13 -10.52 -2.54
N ASP A 60 -16.05 -10.65 -3.86
CA ASP A 60 -14.92 -11.20 -4.62
C ASP A 60 -14.10 -10.09 -5.31
N LEU A 61 -14.23 -8.83 -4.83
CA LEU A 61 -13.54 -7.64 -5.37
C LEU A 61 -13.94 -7.25 -6.80
N GLU A 62 -15.05 -7.76 -7.30
CA GLU A 62 -15.50 -7.65 -8.69
C GLU A 62 -16.09 -6.28 -9.06
N GLY A 63 -16.39 -5.44 -8.07
CA GLY A 63 -17.00 -4.12 -8.25
C GLY A 63 -18.44 -4.16 -8.79
N GLU A 64 -18.97 -2.98 -9.09
CA GLU A 64 -20.29 -2.85 -9.70
C GLU A 64 -20.25 -3.08 -11.23
N PRO A 65 -21.34 -3.60 -11.84
CA PRO A 65 -21.45 -3.67 -13.28
C PRO A 65 -21.31 -2.31 -13.95
N ASN A 66 -20.70 -2.27 -15.14
CA ASN A 66 -20.48 -1.03 -15.91
C ASN A 66 -19.75 0.07 -15.10
N TRP A 67 -18.85 -0.29 -14.19
CA TRP A 67 -18.14 0.66 -13.32
C TRP A 67 -17.38 1.80 -14.05
N ARG A 68 -17.15 1.66 -15.36
CA ARG A 68 -16.52 2.69 -16.20
C ARG A 68 -17.51 3.73 -16.73
N ASP A 69 -18.81 3.48 -16.63
CA ASP A 69 -19.88 4.37 -17.05
C ASP A 69 -20.48 5.10 -15.84
N ARG A 70 -20.81 6.38 -15.99
CA ARG A 70 -21.42 7.16 -14.91
C ARG A 70 -22.84 6.68 -14.64
N ASN A 71 -23.20 6.68 -13.35
CA ASN A 71 -24.57 6.54 -12.89
C ASN A 71 -25.44 7.72 -13.37
N PRO A 72 -26.78 7.57 -13.38
CA PRO A 72 -27.70 8.65 -13.74
C PRO A 72 -27.56 9.93 -12.91
N ASP A 73 -27.06 9.82 -11.67
CA ASP A 73 -26.77 10.93 -10.77
C ASP A 73 -25.38 11.57 -11.01
N GLY A 74 -24.60 11.05 -11.97
CA GLY A 74 -23.28 11.53 -12.35
C GLY A 74 -22.12 10.91 -11.57
N THR A 75 -22.38 10.12 -10.53
CA THR A 75 -21.34 9.41 -9.77
C THR A 75 -20.73 8.26 -10.58
N MET A 76 -19.56 7.79 -10.15
CA MET A 76 -18.97 6.55 -10.67
C MET A 76 -19.41 5.37 -9.78
N PRO A 77 -19.79 4.22 -10.36
CA PRO A 77 -19.96 2.99 -9.58
C PRO A 77 -18.63 2.55 -8.96
N ALA A 78 -18.70 1.71 -7.94
CA ALA A 78 -17.55 1.15 -7.27
C ALA A 78 -16.73 0.29 -8.25
N PRO A 79 -15.46 0.62 -8.52
CA PRO A 79 -14.61 -0.17 -9.41
C PRO A 79 -14.23 -1.52 -8.78
N PRO A 80 -13.87 -2.52 -9.58
CA PRO A 80 -13.23 -3.73 -9.09
C PRO A 80 -11.93 -3.39 -8.37
N HIS A 81 -11.68 -4.12 -7.30
CA HIS A 81 -10.41 -4.10 -6.59
C HIS A 81 -9.49 -5.26 -6.98
N ASP A 82 -9.94 -6.18 -7.86
CA ASP A 82 -9.13 -7.23 -8.48
C ASP A 82 -8.23 -6.72 -9.63
N GLU A 83 -7.62 -7.64 -10.39
CA GLU A 83 -6.74 -7.29 -11.52
C GLU A 83 -7.45 -6.56 -12.68
N THR A 84 -8.78 -6.64 -12.78
CA THR A 84 -9.57 -6.05 -13.88
C THR A 84 -9.89 -4.57 -13.66
N GLY A 85 -9.71 -4.11 -12.42
CA GLY A 85 -9.92 -2.75 -11.97
C GLY A 85 -8.78 -1.78 -12.30
N HIS A 86 -8.74 -0.65 -11.57
CA HIS A 86 -7.69 0.36 -11.74
C HIS A 86 -6.95 0.73 -10.45
N THR A 87 -7.31 0.14 -9.31
CA THR A 87 -6.76 0.46 -7.98
C THR A 87 -5.23 0.47 -7.97
N TRP A 88 -4.61 -0.56 -8.57
CA TRP A 88 -3.16 -0.75 -8.61
C TRP A 88 -2.38 0.26 -9.48
N HIS A 89 -3.06 1.21 -10.15
CA HIS A 89 -2.40 2.32 -10.86
C HIS A 89 -2.06 3.51 -9.96
N HIS A 90 -2.47 3.49 -8.70
CA HIS A 90 -2.31 4.59 -7.75
C HIS A 90 -1.31 4.20 -6.65
N PRO A 91 -0.39 5.08 -6.23
CA PRO A 91 0.56 4.76 -5.17
C PRO A 91 -0.12 4.67 -3.80
N ASP A 92 0.53 3.96 -2.86
CA ASP A 92 0.00 3.67 -1.52
C ASP A 92 -0.49 4.93 -0.78
N VAL A 93 0.28 6.02 -0.86
CA VAL A 93 -0.06 7.28 -0.17
C VAL A 93 -1.36 7.88 -0.71
N GLN A 94 -1.57 7.78 -2.04
CA GLN A 94 -2.80 8.26 -2.67
C GLN A 94 -3.98 7.38 -2.29
N LEU A 95 -3.83 6.05 -2.36
CA LEU A 95 -4.87 5.10 -2.00
C LEU A 95 -5.27 5.23 -0.53
N PHE A 96 -4.30 5.33 0.38
CA PHE A 96 -4.55 5.58 1.80
C PHE A 96 -5.31 6.89 2.02
N ALA A 97 -4.91 7.97 1.35
CA ALA A 97 -5.59 9.26 1.46
C ALA A 97 -7.04 9.16 0.95
N ILE A 98 -7.27 8.52 -0.20
CA ILE A 98 -8.62 8.32 -0.76
C ILE A 98 -9.51 7.56 0.21
N THR A 99 -9.04 6.43 0.75
CA THR A 99 -9.83 5.63 1.70
C THR A 99 -10.10 6.40 3.00
N LYS A 100 -9.11 7.14 3.51
CA LYS A 100 -9.25 7.87 4.78
C LYS A 100 -10.13 9.11 4.64
N GLN A 101 -9.93 9.90 3.60
CA GLN A 101 -10.52 11.25 3.47
C GLN A 101 -11.74 11.27 2.54
N GLY A 102 -11.89 10.28 1.67
CA GLY A 102 -12.88 10.27 0.60
C GLY A 102 -12.43 11.07 -0.63
N ILE A 103 -12.95 10.71 -1.80
CA ILE A 103 -12.56 11.33 -3.07
C ILE A 103 -12.97 12.81 -3.13
N GLU A 104 -14.16 13.14 -2.59
CA GLU A 104 -14.67 14.52 -2.58
C GLU A 104 -13.73 15.48 -1.84
N ALA A 105 -13.17 15.06 -0.70
CA ALA A 105 -12.24 15.89 0.08
C ALA A 105 -10.92 16.15 -0.63
N ILE A 106 -10.49 15.23 -1.51
CA ILE A 106 -9.22 15.31 -2.25
C ILE A 106 -9.38 16.12 -3.54
N VAL A 107 -10.44 15.88 -4.30
CA VAL A 107 -10.68 16.55 -5.59
C VAL A 107 -11.26 17.95 -5.38
N GLY A 108 -12.18 18.10 -4.43
CA GLY A 108 -12.87 19.35 -4.13
C GLY A 108 -13.83 19.83 -5.23
N GLY A 109 -14.29 21.07 -5.08
CA GLY A 109 -15.28 21.68 -5.98
C GLY A 109 -16.64 20.97 -5.88
N ASP A 110 -17.29 20.77 -7.02
CA ASP A 110 -18.59 20.12 -7.12
C ASP A 110 -18.49 18.60 -7.41
N TYR A 111 -17.30 17.99 -7.26
CA TYR A 111 -17.12 16.56 -7.49
C TYR A 111 -17.92 15.75 -6.47
N ARG A 112 -18.65 14.74 -6.94
CA ARG A 112 -19.46 13.85 -6.11
C ARG A 112 -18.99 12.41 -6.19
N SER A 113 -18.94 11.73 -5.05
CA SER A 113 -18.58 10.31 -4.95
C SER A 113 -19.52 9.55 -4.03
N SER A 114 -19.87 8.33 -4.43
CA SER A 114 -20.57 7.38 -3.57
C SER A 114 -19.64 6.73 -2.54
N MET A 115 -18.33 6.83 -2.73
CA MET A 115 -17.33 6.33 -1.78
C MET A 115 -17.02 7.40 -0.72
N ILE A 116 -17.48 7.14 0.50
CA ILE A 116 -17.21 8.00 1.65
C ILE A 116 -15.74 7.91 2.09
N GLY A 117 -15.29 8.89 2.89
CA GLY A 117 -14.05 8.76 3.66
C GLY A 117 -14.29 7.98 4.95
N PHE A 118 -13.35 7.10 5.30
CA PHE A 118 -13.44 6.22 6.47
C PHE A 118 -12.65 6.70 7.69
N GLY A 119 -12.03 7.87 7.66
CA GLY A 119 -11.12 8.33 8.73
C GLY A 119 -11.74 8.53 10.11
N ASP A 120 -13.07 8.66 10.19
CA ASP A 120 -13.82 8.71 11.46
C ASP A 120 -14.39 7.34 11.88
N VAL A 121 -14.21 6.31 11.04
CA VAL A 121 -14.79 4.95 11.20
C VAL A 121 -13.71 3.91 11.42
N LEU A 122 -12.62 3.97 10.64
CA LEU A 122 -11.49 3.04 10.66
C LEU A 122 -10.23 3.75 11.14
N SER A 123 -9.43 3.05 11.93
CA SER A 123 -8.09 3.47 12.28
C SER A 123 -7.15 3.42 11.06
N ASP A 124 -6.04 4.15 11.14
CA ASP A 124 -5.00 4.12 10.10
C ASP A 124 -4.46 2.70 9.88
N THR A 125 -4.36 1.90 10.95
CA THR A 125 -3.95 0.51 10.86
C THR A 125 -4.96 -0.33 10.08
N GLU A 126 -6.26 -0.22 10.36
CA GLU A 126 -7.30 -0.95 9.63
C GLU A 126 -7.35 -0.55 8.15
N ILE A 127 -7.15 0.74 7.84
CA ILE A 127 -7.07 1.23 6.44
C ILE A 127 -5.85 0.62 5.73
N LEU A 128 -4.68 0.59 6.38
CA LEU A 128 -3.50 -0.04 5.80
C LEU A 128 -3.70 -1.54 5.61
N GLU A 129 -4.32 -2.22 6.56
CA GLU A 129 -4.57 -3.67 6.51
C GLU A 129 -5.56 -4.04 5.40
N VAL A 130 -6.67 -3.30 5.24
CA VAL A 130 -7.64 -3.56 4.16
C VAL A 130 -7.04 -3.31 2.77
N LEU A 131 -6.21 -2.27 2.63
CA LEU A 131 -5.47 -2.01 1.39
C LEU A 131 -4.38 -3.08 1.15
N GLY A 132 -3.77 -3.60 2.22
CA GLY A 132 -2.88 -4.75 2.17
C GLY A 132 -3.58 -6.03 1.71
N TYR A 133 -4.80 -6.29 2.20
CA TYR A 133 -5.63 -7.39 1.74
C TYR A 133 -5.94 -7.25 0.24
N ILE A 134 -6.43 -6.09 -0.21
CA ILE A 134 -6.73 -5.84 -1.62
C ILE A 134 -5.48 -6.09 -2.49
N LYS A 135 -4.31 -5.56 -2.09
CA LYS A 135 -3.07 -5.78 -2.84
C LYS A 135 -2.65 -7.26 -2.87
N SER A 136 -2.92 -8.02 -1.82
CA SER A 136 -2.56 -9.44 -1.74
C SER A 136 -3.33 -10.33 -2.71
N THR A 137 -4.49 -9.87 -3.22
CA THR A 137 -5.30 -10.64 -4.19
C THR A 137 -4.81 -10.48 -5.62
N TRP A 138 -4.00 -9.45 -5.92
CA TRP A 138 -3.50 -9.22 -7.26
C TRP A 138 -2.48 -10.28 -7.69
N PRO A 139 -2.39 -10.59 -9.00
CA PRO A 139 -1.28 -11.37 -9.54
C PRO A 139 0.09 -10.77 -9.16
N GLU A 140 1.09 -11.61 -8.96
CA GLU A 140 2.44 -11.21 -8.54
C GLU A 140 3.03 -10.08 -9.41
N GLU A 141 2.86 -10.15 -10.74
CA GLU A 141 3.30 -9.10 -11.68
C GLU A 141 2.66 -7.72 -11.38
N ILE A 142 1.39 -7.69 -10.97
CA ILE A 142 0.70 -6.45 -10.62
C ILE A 142 1.20 -5.92 -9.27
N GLN A 143 1.44 -6.81 -8.30
CA GLN A 143 2.04 -6.43 -7.01
C GLN A 143 3.42 -5.80 -7.22
N GLU A 144 4.27 -6.40 -8.05
CA GLU A 144 5.60 -5.88 -8.38
C GLU A 144 5.55 -4.53 -9.10
N ARG A 145 4.62 -4.37 -10.06
CA ARG A 145 4.41 -3.10 -10.77
C ARG A 145 3.97 -1.99 -9.81
N HIS A 146 3.06 -2.30 -8.90
CA HIS A 146 2.59 -1.36 -7.89
C HIS A 146 3.71 -1.01 -6.89
N ASP A 147 4.54 -1.98 -6.48
CA ASP A 147 5.74 -1.72 -5.68
C ASP A 147 6.73 -0.80 -6.40
N ALA A 148 6.90 -0.98 -7.72
CA ALA A 148 7.72 -0.09 -8.54
C ALA A 148 7.16 1.33 -8.62
N LEU A 149 5.84 1.47 -8.77
CA LEU A 149 5.15 2.76 -8.71
C LEU A 149 5.39 3.47 -7.37
N ASN A 150 5.27 2.75 -6.26
CA ASN A 150 5.54 3.29 -4.92
C ASN A 150 6.97 3.80 -4.78
N ARG A 151 7.96 3.03 -5.26
CA ARG A 151 9.37 3.47 -5.25
C ARG A 151 9.62 4.72 -6.11
N ALA A 152 8.92 4.86 -7.23
CA ALA A 152 9.06 5.99 -8.14
C ALA A 152 8.37 7.27 -7.62
N THR A 153 7.43 7.13 -6.69
CA THR A 153 6.61 8.23 -6.14
C THR A 153 6.92 8.56 -4.69
N ALA A 154 7.85 7.81 -4.07
CA ALA A 154 8.37 8.12 -2.75
C ALA A 154 9.07 9.50 -2.74
N PRO A 155 8.82 10.36 -1.74
CA PRO A 155 9.38 11.71 -1.66
C PRO A 155 10.90 11.74 -1.44
#